data_AF-A0A853IGN9-F1
#
_entry.id   AF-A0A853IGN9-F1
#
_cell.length_a   1.000
_cell.length_b   1.000
_cell.length_c   1.000
_cell.angle_alpha   90.00
_cell.angle_beta   90.00
_cell.angle_gamma   90.00
#
_symmetry.space_group_name_H-M   'P 1'
#
loop_
_entity.id
_entity.type
_entity.pdbx_description
1 polymer ?
#
loop_
_entity_poly.entity_id
_entity_poly.type
_entity_poly.pdbx_seq_one_letter_code
_entity_poly.pdbx_strand_id
1 'polypeptide(L)'
;MKPMFRLKPLAAFCCACFFASTGSLQAEEPNNELTNPYQTQIEQGLGYLLSQQKRDGSWGEGAEAIHLTTAAVDALYHHHIRSIEYQRAVTWLANHPGEDAATLARQIVVLKKTAAIPYSLINKLKTLKRTVSFQVGDKWQDAYTWSVKPRFQTTLIDTALSGLAMMASGNYNDMAISRYYAYPFQALQHTDTPGHFTDPKGHGWGYADIFHGKKTPEKVLPTAYAARFMHSVIVRYKTAEEREKGYLPNYGNYAKAGALWLASHQQASGAITDTPNLAIYETAEVLLTLQVFKAFHPEPLLFTDTLKKGRDYLIQQMQSNGSWKNDVLITALVVNALDTDGIILKNTDDDWLPDSLEAAVGRDANKYDPPAIYQPESNGVVQTRLKMVSVLAGSQLPALDPLGGKVVQVVTEVPTTNGVLSQPGLYMRIYIIELADGSRQVVSVPVYVSSPEADNDNDYMLARFEANHHLNDFNPADALEDTDTDGLTHVEEYWSATQPFINDSDHDQMPDGFEVRYRLNPNNPADAKQDPDQDQLNNLQEYQWQSNPRLADTDNDGIQDGEEVKQKRHPAVHEPALQIVLDYLL
;
A
#
# COMPACT_ATOMS: atom_id res chain seq x y z
N MET A 1 -25.67 -0.13 -46.56
CA MET A 1 -24.60 -1.08 -46.92
C MET A 1 -23.62 -1.16 -45.76
N LYS A 2 -23.11 -2.37 -45.52
CA LYS A 2 -22.54 -2.88 -44.26
C LYS A 2 -21.42 -2.04 -43.61
N PRO A 3 -21.42 -1.93 -42.25
CA PRO A 3 -20.27 -1.64 -41.38
C PRO A 3 -19.61 -2.95 -40.88
N MET A 4 -18.33 -2.92 -40.46
CA MET A 4 -17.58 -3.91 -39.63
C MET A 4 -16.08 -3.54 -39.72
N PHE A 5 -15.26 -3.40 -38.68
CA PHE A 5 -14.91 -4.33 -37.59
C PHE A 5 -14.53 -3.49 -36.34
N ARG A 6 -15.12 -3.68 -35.16
CA ARG A 6 -15.04 -4.75 -34.13
C ARG A 6 -13.81 -4.70 -33.20
N LEU A 7 -14.17 -4.53 -31.92
CA LEU A 7 -13.42 -4.62 -30.66
C LEU A 7 -12.85 -6.02 -30.30
N LYS A 8 -11.75 -6.01 -29.53
CA LYS A 8 -11.25 -6.93 -28.45
C LYS A 8 -10.84 -8.38 -28.86
N PRO A 9 -10.09 -9.20 -28.04
CA PRO A 9 -9.70 -9.11 -26.61
C PRO A 9 -8.25 -9.57 -26.23
N LEU A 10 -7.99 -9.67 -24.90
CA LEU A 10 -6.85 -10.27 -24.16
C LEU A 10 -6.50 -11.73 -24.52
N ALA A 11 -5.24 -12.14 -24.25
CA ALA A 11 -4.77 -13.37 -23.58
C ALA A 11 -3.35 -13.75 -24.10
N ALA A 12 -2.31 -13.71 -23.27
CA ALA A 12 -1.72 -14.86 -22.56
C ALA A 12 -0.71 -15.67 -23.41
N PHE A 13 0.13 -16.47 -22.72
CA PHE A 13 1.31 -17.24 -23.15
C PHE A 13 2.64 -16.47 -23.05
N CYS A 14 3.55 -16.74 -22.10
CA CYS A 14 4.08 -18.02 -21.56
C CYS A 14 4.82 -18.85 -22.62
N CYS A 15 6.14 -18.92 -22.47
CA CYS A 15 7.11 -19.96 -22.89
C CYS A 15 8.46 -19.28 -23.19
N ALA A 16 9.46 -19.47 -22.34
CA ALA A 16 10.37 -20.61 -22.42
C ALA A 16 11.13 -20.62 -23.76
N CYS A 17 12.31 -20.01 -23.76
CA CYS A 17 13.30 -20.20 -24.81
C CYS A 17 13.83 -21.64 -24.74
N PHE A 18 13.27 -22.53 -25.54
CA PHE A 18 13.94 -23.78 -25.92
C PHE A 18 14.59 -23.59 -27.30
N PHE A 19 15.92 -23.58 -27.32
CA PHE A 19 16.68 -23.87 -28.53
C PHE A 19 16.59 -25.38 -28.79
N ALA A 20 16.01 -25.75 -29.93
CA ALA A 20 16.04 -27.12 -30.43
C ALA A 20 17.36 -27.38 -31.16
N SER A 21 18.18 -28.29 -30.62
CA SER A 21 19.14 -29.06 -31.42
C SER A 21 18.84 -30.55 -31.21
N THR A 22 18.40 -31.20 -32.27
CA THR A 22 18.08 -32.62 -32.31
C THR A 22 19.34 -33.48 -32.25
N GLY A 23 19.47 -34.29 -31.21
CA GLY A 23 20.49 -35.32 -31.08
C GLY A 23 20.12 -36.26 -29.95
N SER A 24 19.60 -37.44 -30.29
CA SER A 24 19.17 -38.50 -29.37
C SER A 24 20.35 -39.04 -28.54
N LEU A 25 20.30 -38.90 -27.22
CA LEU A 25 20.94 -39.80 -26.26
C LEU A 25 20.09 -39.78 -24.99
N GLN A 26 19.58 -40.94 -24.59
CA GLN A 26 18.93 -41.15 -23.29
C GLN A 26 19.93 -40.82 -22.19
N ALA A 27 19.62 -39.80 -21.41
CA ALA A 27 20.13 -39.63 -20.05
C ALA A 27 18.89 -39.50 -19.15
N GLU A 28 18.78 -40.40 -18.17
CA GLU A 28 17.86 -40.25 -17.05
C GLU A 28 18.21 -38.94 -16.34
N GLU A 29 17.35 -37.91 -16.45
CA GLU A 29 17.43 -36.79 -15.51
C GLU A 29 16.70 -37.22 -14.23
N PRO A 30 17.38 -37.24 -13.07
CA PRO A 30 16.70 -37.46 -11.80
C PRO A 30 15.84 -36.24 -11.51
N ASN A 31 14.58 -36.47 -11.17
CA ASN A 31 13.69 -35.51 -10.52
C ASN A 31 14.32 -35.04 -9.19
N ASN A 32 15.26 -34.10 -9.24
CA ASN A 32 15.71 -33.36 -8.07
C ASN A 32 14.85 -32.10 -7.99
N GLU A 33 13.67 -32.21 -7.36
CA GLU A 33 13.09 -31.04 -6.72
C GLU A 33 14.17 -30.48 -5.78
N LEU A 34 14.64 -29.27 -6.05
CA LEU A 34 15.60 -28.57 -5.22
C LEU A 34 14.95 -28.30 -3.86
N THR A 35 15.06 -29.24 -2.93
CA THR A 35 14.63 -29.04 -1.55
C THR A 35 15.51 -27.97 -0.92
N ASN A 36 14.90 -26.88 -0.43
CA ASN A 36 15.63 -25.86 0.32
C ASN A 36 16.37 -26.55 1.49
N PRO A 37 17.71 -26.43 1.59
CA PRO A 37 18.49 -27.16 2.59
C PRO A 37 18.19 -26.74 4.04
N TYR A 38 17.44 -25.65 4.23
CA TYR A 38 17.07 -25.08 5.52
C TYR A 38 15.60 -25.30 5.89
N GLN A 39 14.85 -26.09 5.10
CA GLN A 39 13.40 -26.27 5.30
C GLN A 39 13.04 -26.72 6.71
N THR A 40 13.72 -27.72 7.27
CA THR A 40 13.42 -28.23 8.62
C THR A 40 13.60 -27.14 9.69
N GLN A 41 14.63 -26.31 9.58
CA GLN A 41 14.87 -25.21 10.53
C GLN A 41 13.82 -24.11 10.40
N ILE A 42 13.38 -23.84 9.17
CA ILE A 42 12.28 -22.91 8.89
C ILE A 42 10.98 -23.40 9.51
N GLU A 43 10.61 -24.68 9.31
CA GLU A 43 9.41 -25.28 9.90
C GLU A 43 9.45 -25.24 11.44
N GLN A 44 10.59 -25.56 12.05
CA GLN A 44 10.76 -25.48 13.50
C GLN A 44 10.63 -24.05 14.04
N GLY A 45 11.21 -23.06 13.35
CA GLY A 45 11.09 -21.65 13.70
C GLY A 45 9.66 -21.13 13.55
N LEU A 46 8.97 -21.48 12.46
CA LEU A 46 7.56 -21.13 12.24
C LEU A 46 6.66 -21.78 13.30
N GLY A 47 6.90 -23.04 13.64
CA GLY A 47 6.19 -23.74 14.71
C GLY A 47 6.39 -23.07 16.07
N TYR A 48 7.61 -22.64 16.38
CA TYR A 48 7.86 -21.82 17.57
C TYR A 48 7.03 -20.53 17.54
N LEU A 49 7.06 -19.75 16.46
CA LEU A 49 6.29 -18.51 16.35
C LEU A 49 4.80 -18.76 16.59
N LEU A 50 4.20 -19.73 15.90
CA LEU A 50 2.78 -20.07 16.07
C LEU A 50 2.44 -20.46 17.53
N SER A 51 3.31 -21.23 18.18
CA SER A 51 3.12 -21.63 19.59
C SER A 51 3.16 -20.45 20.58
N GLN A 52 3.80 -19.34 20.21
CA GLN A 52 3.92 -18.15 21.05
C GLN A 52 2.77 -17.15 20.85
N GLN A 53 1.85 -17.39 19.90
CA GLN A 53 0.77 -16.44 19.63
C GLN A 53 -0.22 -16.39 20.80
N LYS A 54 -0.56 -15.19 21.23
CA LYS A 54 -1.60 -14.97 22.23
C LYS A 54 -3.00 -15.14 21.62
N ARG A 55 -3.99 -15.35 22.48
CA ARG A 55 -5.40 -15.52 22.06
C ARG A 55 -5.98 -14.32 21.33
N ASP A 56 -5.47 -13.12 21.60
CA ASP A 56 -5.86 -11.88 20.93
C ASP A 56 -5.23 -11.71 19.52
N GLY A 57 -4.35 -12.64 19.11
CA GLY A 57 -3.66 -12.61 17.83
C GLY A 57 -2.27 -11.95 17.87
N SER A 58 -1.90 -11.32 18.98
CA SER A 58 -0.62 -10.64 19.12
C SER A 58 0.52 -11.58 19.53
N TRP A 59 1.75 -11.10 19.36
CA TRP A 59 2.94 -11.60 20.04
C TRP A 59 3.46 -10.56 21.01
N GLY A 60 3.81 -10.99 22.22
CA GLY A 60 4.35 -10.13 23.27
C GLY A 60 3.30 -9.30 24.02
N GLU A 61 3.79 -8.33 24.80
CA GLU A 61 2.97 -7.45 25.65
C GLU A 61 3.48 -6.00 25.63
N GLY A 62 2.61 -5.06 25.98
CA GLY A 62 2.98 -3.65 26.10
C GLY A 62 3.47 -3.03 24.79
N ALA A 63 4.48 -2.17 24.89
CA ALA A 63 4.96 -1.36 23.77
C ALA A 63 5.66 -2.17 22.66
N GLU A 64 6.17 -3.36 22.97
CA GLU A 64 6.89 -4.19 21.99
C GLU A 64 5.96 -5.07 21.15
N ALA A 65 4.70 -5.23 21.57
CA ALA A 65 3.76 -6.17 20.95
C ALA A 65 3.56 -5.89 19.46
N ILE A 66 3.53 -4.63 19.03
CA ILE A 66 3.39 -4.28 17.62
C ILE A 66 4.63 -4.73 16.83
N HIS A 67 5.84 -4.46 17.33
CA HIS A 67 7.08 -4.86 16.66
C HIS A 67 7.13 -6.39 16.51
N LEU A 68 6.90 -7.13 17.60
CA LEU A 68 6.92 -8.60 17.57
C LEU A 68 5.85 -9.17 16.64
N THR A 69 4.64 -8.63 16.70
CA THR A 69 3.53 -9.08 15.84
C THR A 69 3.81 -8.75 14.37
N THR A 70 4.38 -7.58 14.04
CA THR A 70 4.75 -7.28 12.65
C THR A 70 5.80 -8.24 12.11
N ALA A 71 6.81 -8.61 12.90
CA ALA A 71 7.83 -9.56 12.50
C ALA A 71 7.24 -10.97 12.27
N ALA A 72 6.40 -11.45 13.18
CA ALA A 72 5.73 -12.74 13.05
C ALA A 72 4.80 -12.78 11.82
N VAL A 73 3.98 -11.75 11.61
CA VAL A 73 3.10 -11.65 10.44
C VAL A 73 3.89 -11.57 9.15
N ASP A 74 5.01 -10.86 9.13
CA ASP A 74 5.88 -10.81 7.95
C ASP A 74 6.47 -12.18 7.61
N ALA A 75 6.87 -12.95 8.62
CA ALA A 75 7.38 -14.31 8.44
C ALA A 75 6.31 -15.27 7.93
N LEU A 76 5.13 -15.28 8.55
CA LEU A 76 3.99 -16.06 8.06
C LEU A 76 3.60 -15.64 6.62
N TYR A 77 3.64 -14.33 6.33
CA TYR A 77 3.36 -13.82 5.00
C TYR A 77 4.35 -14.39 3.97
N HIS A 78 5.65 -14.31 4.26
CA HIS A 78 6.76 -14.72 3.41
C HIS A 78 6.67 -16.21 3.06
N HIS A 79 6.30 -17.05 4.03
CA HIS A 79 6.15 -18.50 3.85
C HIS A 79 4.74 -18.94 3.42
N HIS A 80 3.96 -18.03 2.83
CA HIS A 80 2.63 -18.32 2.27
C HIS A 80 1.58 -18.85 3.27
N ILE A 81 1.81 -18.68 4.58
CA ILE A 81 0.85 -19.06 5.63
C ILE A 81 -0.20 -17.96 5.76
N ARG A 82 -1.47 -18.31 5.55
CA ARG A 82 -2.63 -17.38 5.66
C ARG A 82 -3.73 -17.91 6.59
N SER A 83 -3.36 -18.85 7.47
CA SER A 83 -4.21 -19.47 8.48
C SER A 83 -4.91 -18.45 9.40
N ILE A 84 -5.82 -18.91 10.25
CA ILE A 84 -6.54 -18.02 11.18
C ILE A 84 -5.58 -17.29 12.14
N GLU A 85 -4.46 -17.90 12.52
CA GLU A 85 -3.40 -17.28 13.32
C GLU A 85 -2.88 -16.02 12.64
N TYR A 86 -2.58 -16.12 11.34
CA TYR A 86 -2.19 -14.99 10.52
C TYR A 86 -3.29 -13.91 10.47
N GLN A 87 -4.54 -14.29 10.22
CA GLN A 87 -5.65 -13.34 10.12
C GLN A 87 -5.92 -12.58 11.43
N ARG A 88 -5.91 -13.27 12.57
CA ARG A 88 -6.06 -12.64 13.89
C ARG A 88 -4.96 -11.61 14.14
N ALA A 89 -3.72 -11.93 13.77
CA ALA A 89 -2.59 -11.04 13.94
C ALA A 89 -2.70 -9.78 13.08
N VAL A 90 -3.13 -9.92 11.82
CA VAL A 90 -3.39 -8.78 10.92
C VAL A 90 -4.49 -7.88 11.47
N THR A 91 -5.57 -8.47 11.99
CA THR A 91 -6.66 -7.75 12.66
C THR A 91 -6.18 -6.99 13.88
N TRP A 92 -5.42 -7.67 14.72
CA TRP A 92 -4.86 -7.09 15.93
C TRP A 92 -3.97 -5.90 15.56
N LEU A 93 -3.05 -6.08 14.60
CA LEU A 93 -2.20 -5.00 14.10
C LEU A 93 -3.01 -3.82 13.59
N ALA A 94 -4.06 -4.03 12.80
CA ALA A 94 -4.83 -2.92 12.24
C ALA A 94 -5.53 -2.05 13.31
N ASN A 95 -5.79 -2.59 14.50
CA ASN A 95 -6.45 -1.86 15.60
C ASN A 95 -5.50 -1.35 16.68
N HIS A 96 -4.20 -1.62 16.60
CA HIS A 96 -3.21 -1.22 17.61
C HIS A 96 -2.19 -0.28 16.98
N PRO A 97 -2.53 1.01 16.77
CA PRO A 97 -1.66 1.94 16.07
C PRO A 97 -0.34 2.15 16.82
N GLY A 98 0.79 2.04 16.10
CA GLY A 98 2.09 2.41 16.63
C GLY A 98 2.17 3.89 17.05
N GLU A 99 3.06 4.19 18.00
CA GLU A 99 3.29 5.57 18.46
C GLU A 99 4.57 6.19 17.89
N ASP A 100 5.56 5.36 17.56
CA ASP A 100 6.84 5.78 17.00
C ASP A 100 6.95 5.48 15.50
N ALA A 101 7.87 6.17 14.82
CA ALA A 101 8.00 6.07 13.37
C ALA A 101 8.41 4.66 12.90
N ALA A 102 9.34 3.99 13.58
CA ALA A 102 9.76 2.64 13.22
C ALA A 102 8.62 1.63 13.35
N THR A 103 7.88 1.66 14.47
CA THR A 103 6.74 0.79 14.72
C THR A 103 5.63 1.02 13.69
N LEU A 104 5.26 2.29 13.45
CA LEU A 104 4.29 2.65 12.41
C LEU A 104 4.73 2.19 11.02
N ALA A 105 6.00 2.39 10.67
CA ALA A 105 6.52 2.02 9.37
C ALA A 105 6.47 0.50 9.14
N ARG A 106 6.90 -0.31 10.12
CA ARG A 106 6.80 -1.78 10.04
C ARG A 106 5.35 -2.23 9.91
N GLN A 107 4.47 -1.64 10.71
CA GLN A 107 3.05 -1.93 10.70
C GLN A 107 2.41 -1.60 9.35
N ILE A 108 2.72 -0.44 8.76
CA ILE A 108 2.23 -0.03 7.44
C ILE A 108 2.70 -0.99 6.35
N VAL A 109 4.00 -1.33 6.32
CA VAL A 109 4.57 -2.23 5.30
C VAL A 109 3.93 -3.60 5.39
N VAL A 110 3.76 -4.14 6.60
CA VAL A 110 3.13 -5.44 6.81
C VAL A 110 1.64 -5.41 6.44
N LEU A 111 0.87 -4.41 6.90
CA LEU A 111 -0.56 -4.29 6.58
C LEU A 111 -0.80 -4.09 5.09
N LYS A 112 0.03 -3.33 4.38
CA LYS A 112 -0.06 -3.16 2.91
C LYS A 112 0.14 -4.46 2.12
N LYS A 113 0.80 -5.47 2.68
CA LYS A 113 0.88 -6.82 2.08
C LYS A 113 -0.44 -7.60 2.22
N THR A 114 -1.35 -7.11 3.04
CA THR A 114 -2.64 -7.72 3.35
C THR A 114 -3.79 -6.97 2.68
N ALA A 115 -5.03 -7.41 2.89
CA ALA A 115 -6.21 -6.66 2.40
C ALA A 115 -6.49 -5.37 3.21
N ALA A 116 -5.79 -5.12 4.31
CA ALA A 116 -5.97 -3.92 5.14
C ALA A 116 -5.18 -2.73 4.55
N ILE A 117 -5.85 -1.59 4.34
CA ILE A 117 -5.15 -0.36 3.93
C ILE A 117 -5.01 0.59 5.14
N PRO A 118 -3.80 0.82 5.65
CA PRO A 118 -3.59 1.56 6.90
C PRO A 118 -3.47 3.08 6.67
N TYR A 119 -4.46 3.74 6.06
CA TYR A 119 -4.35 5.18 5.74
C TYR A 119 -4.14 6.06 6.98
N SER A 120 -4.90 5.83 8.05
CA SER A 120 -4.73 6.54 9.31
C SER A 120 -3.31 6.39 9.89
N LEU A 121 -2.70 5.21 9.76
CA LEU A 121 -1.30 4.99 10.18
C LEU A 121 -0.31 5.71 9.26
N ILE A 122 -0.54 5.69 7.93
CA ILE A 122 0.26 6.42 6.95
C ILE A 122 0.24 7.92 7.28
N ASN A 123 -0.94 8.45 7.60
CA ASN A 123 -1.10 9.86 7.96
C ASN A 123 -0.42 10.17 9.30
N LYS A 124 -0.58 9.32 10.33
CA LYS A 124 0.18 9.44 11.58
C LYS A 124 1.70 9.44 11.32
N LEU A 125 2.19 8.55 10.46
CA LEU A 125 3.61 8.51 10.08
C LEU A 125 4.06 9.78 9.33
N LYS A 126 3.21 10.36 8.47
CA LYS A 126 3.49 11.66 7.81
C LYS A 126 3.63 12.79 8.85
N THR A 127 2.88 12.78 9.95
CA THR A 127 3.02 13.81 11.01
C THR A 127 4.35 13.74 11.76
N LEU A 128 5.01 12.58 11.76
CA LEU A 128 6.34 12.39 12.37
C LEU A 128 7.50 12.80 11.45
N LYS A 129 7.20 13.12 10.18
CA LYS A 129 8.17 13.55 9.17
C LYS A 129 8.77 14.91 9.53
N ARG A 130 10.07 15.07 9.28
CA ARG A 130 10.78 16.35 9.32
C ARG A 130 11.46 16.65 8.01
N THR A 131 11.53 17.94 7.69
CA THR A 131 12.36 18.45 6.59
C THR A 131 13.71 18.87 7.15
N VAL A 132 14.79 18.31 6.62
CA VAL A 132 16.18 18.61 6.99
C VAL A 132 16.97 18.88 5.71
N SER A 133 17.73 19.96 5.68
CA SER A 133 18.57 20.31 4.54
C SER A 133 19.94 19.64 4.67
N PHE A 134 20.36 18.95 3.61
CA PHE A 134 21.69 18.34 3.53
C PHE A 134 22.52 19.03 2.45
N GLN A 135 23.83 19.03 2.66
CA GLN A 135 24.80 19.53 1.70
C GLN A 135 25.55 18.36 1.05
N VAL A 136 25.52 18.27 -0.28
CA VAL A 136 26.35 17.33 -1.06
C VAL A 136 27.14 18.12 -2.09
N GLY A 137 28.45 18.25 -1.86
CA GLY A 137 29.29 19.19 -2.61
C GLY A 137 28.86 20.63 -2.34
N ASP A 138 28.62 21.40 -3.39
CA ASP A 138 28.21 22.82 -3.30
C ASP A 138 26.69 23.02 -3.27
N LYS A 139 25.89 21.94 -3.30
CA LYS A 139 24.43 22.01 -3.37
C LYS A 139 23.79 21.69 -2.03
N TRP A 140 22.83 22.53 -1.65
CA TRP A 140 21.90 22.27 -0.55
C TRP A 140 20.60 21.70 -1.10
N GLN A 141 20.07 20.70 -0.42
CA GLN A 141 18.79 20.10 -0.78
C GLN A 141 18.05 19.61 0.46
N ASP A 142 16.78 19.98 0.52
CA ASP A 142 15.85 19.53 1.55
C ASP A 142 15.53 18.05 1.35
N ALA A 143 15.45 17.34 2.47
CA ALA A 143 15.12 15.94 2.52
C ALA A 143 14.15 15.64 3.66
N TYR A 144 13.34 14.59 3.49
CA TYR A 144 12.41 14.13 4.49
C TYR A 144 13.02 13.00 5.33
N THR A 145 12.90 13.14 6.63
CA THR A 145 13.54 12.28 7.64
C THR A 145 12.54 11.98 8.75
N TRP A 146 12.72 10.86 9.44
CA TRP A 146 11.80 10.43 10.50
C TRP A 146 12.51 10.28 11.83
N SER A 147 11.80 10.64 12.90
CA SER A 147 12.26 10.55 14.28
C SER A 147 11.52 9.47 15.04
N VAL A 148 12.16 8.90 16.06
CA VAL A 148 11.55 7.93 16.97
C VAL A 148 10.19 8.44 17.46
N LYS A 149 10.10 9.68 17.96
CA LYS A 149 8.84 10.27 18.46
C LYS A 149 8.74 11.76 18.09
N PRO A 150 7.55 12.38 18.19
CA PRO A 150 7.41 13.82 18.03
C PRO A 150 8.43 14.57 18.90
N ARG A 151 9.15 15.52 18.31
CA ARG A 151 10.22 16.33 18.95
C ARG A 151 11.54 15.61 19.30
N PHE A 152 11.70 14.31 19.00
CA PHE A 152 12.99 13.59 19.15
C PHE A 152 13.92 13.75 17.96
N GLN A 153 15.19 13.38 18.07
CA GLN A 153 16.11 13.38 16.92
C GLN A 153 15.71 12.35 15.87
N THR A 154 16.01 12.66 14.62
CA THR A 154 15.79 11.81 13.45
C THR A 154 16.92 10.78 13.32
N THR A 155 16.60 9.52 13.04
CA THR A 155 17.61 8.46 12.87
C THR A 155 17.58 7.88 11.46
N LEU A 156 18.71 7.31 11.05
CA LEU A 156 18.84 6.69 9.73
C LEU A 156 17.92 5.47 9.59
N ILE A 157 17.77 4.66 10.63
CA ILE A 157 16.94 3.44 10.62
C ILE A 157 15.47 3.81 10.54
N ASP A 158 15.00 4.76 11.37
CA ASP A 158 13.62 5.26 11.32
C ASP A 158 13.31 5.86 9.94
N THR A 159 14.26 6.61 9.37
CA THR A 159 14.12 7.21 8.04
C THR A 159 14.04 6.15 6.95
N ALA A 160 14.85 5.09 7.03
CA ALA A 160 14.83 4.00 6.05
C ALA A 160 13.52 3.21 6.10
N LEU A 161 13.09 2.84 7.30
CA LEU A 161 11.81 2.16 7.54
C LEU A 161 10.63 3.01 7.06
N SER A 162 10.61 4.28 7.44
CA SER A 162 9.52 5.20 7.07
C SER A 162 9.51 5.47 5.57
N GLY A 163 10.68 5.57 4.94
CA GLY A 163 10.80 5.66 3.49
C GLY A 163 10.22 4.44 2.78
N LEU A 164 10.51 3.22 3.25
CA LEU A 164 9.89 1.98 2.75
C LEU A 164 8.36 2.01 2.90
N ALA A 165 7.87 2.43 4.06
CA ALA A 165 6.43 2.54 4.32
C ALA A 165 5.74 3.57 3.41
N MET A 166 6.37 4.74 3.19
CA MET A 166 5.87 5.75 2.27
C MET A 166 5.86 5.25 0.82
N MET A 167 6.88 4.50 0.39
CA MET A 167 6.89 3.89 -0.95
C MET A 167 5.79 2.83 -1.11
N ALA A 168 5.57 2.01 -0.08
CA ALA A 168 4.50 1.02 -0.05
C ALA A 168 3.09 1.65 -0.06
N SER A 169 2.96 2.92 0.34
CA SER A 169 1.67 3.62 0.33
C SER A 169 1.12 3.88 -1.07
N GLY A 170 1.99 4.02 -2.08
CA GLY A 170 1.60 4.40 -3.45
C GLY A 170 1.37 5.91 -3.67
N ASN A 171 1.31 6.70 -2.59
CA ASN A 171 0.86 8.10 -2.61
C ASN A 171 1.94 9.13 -3.03
N TYR A 172 3.08 8.69 -3.57
CA TYR A 172 4.17 9.59 -3.95
C TYR A 172 4.73 9.24 -5.32
N ASN A 173 4.88 10.28 -6.15
CA ASN A 173 5.55 10.17 -7.45
C ASN A 173 7.05 9.86 -7.26
N ASP A 174 7.66 9.22 -8.26
CA ASP A 174 9.06 8.77 -8.21
C ASP A 174 10.05 9.94 -8.00
N MET A 175 9.68 11.14 -8.44
CA MET A 175 10.46 12.36 -8.21
C MET A 175 10.53 12.72 -6.73
N ALA A 176 9.43 12.61 -5.98
CA ALA A 176 9.42 12.93 -4.55
C ALA A 176 10.27 11.94 -3.73
N ILE A 177 10.20 10.65 -4.08
CA ILE A 177 10.98 9.59 -3.41
C ILE A 177 12.48 9.80 -3.65
N SER A 178 12.88 9.99 -4.90
CA SER A 178 14.27 10.17 -5.29
C SER A 178 14.86 11.48 -4.77
N ARG A 179 14.09 12.57 -4.78
CA ARG A 179 14.55 13.91 -4.38
C ARG A 179 14.57 14.09 -2.87
N TYR A 180 13.56 13.61 -2.14
CA TYR A 180 13.44 13.92 -0.72
C TYR A 180 13.74 12.74 0.21
N TYR A 181 13.53 11.48 -0.20
CA TYR A 181 13.73 10.33 0.70
C TYR A 181 15.11 9.68 0.58
N ALA A 182 15.67 9.59 -0.64
CA ALA A 182 16.97 8.95 -0.89
C ALA A 182 18.17 9.85 -0.56
N TYR A 183 17.99 11.16 -0.61
CA TYR A 183 19.07 12.13 -0.45
C TYR A 183 19.84 12.07 0.90
N PRO A 184 19.19 11.88 2.07
CA PRO A 184 19.88 11.73 3.35
C PRO A 184 20.90 10.59 3.33
N PHE A 185 20.55 9.48 2.69
CA PHE A 185 21.41 8.29 2.62
C PHE A 185 22.63 8.56 1.73
N GLN A 186 22.44 9.25 0.61
CA GLN A 186 23.57 9.70 -0.21
C GLN A 186 24.51 10.64 0.56
N ALA A 187 23.96 11.62 1.29
CA ALA A 187 24.76 12.58 2.04
C ALA A 187 25.55 11.94 3.20
N LEU A 188 24.96 10.92 3.83
CA LEU A 188 25.49 10.32 5.07
C LEU A 188 26.33 9.04 4.84
N GLN A 189 26.40 8.48 3.64
CA GLN A 189 27.27 7.32 3.39
C GLN A 189 28.74 7.73 3.52
N HIS A 190 29.57 6.90 4.15
CA HIS A 190 31.01 7.10 4.14
C HIS A 190 31.56 6.87 2.72
N THR A 191 32.15 7.89 2.10
CA THR A 191 32.65 7.83 0.72
C THR A 191 33.83 8.79 0.58
N ASP A 192 34.85 8.44 -0.20
CA ASP A 192 36.00 9.32 -0.49
C ASP A 192 35.57 10.56 -1.29
N THR A 193 34.64 10.41 -2.24
CA THR A 193 34.03 11.49 -3.01
C THR A 193 32.56 11.13 -3.30
N PRO A 194 31.58 12.06 -3.21
CA PRO A 194 30.18 11.73 -3.47
C PRO A 194 29.98 11.08 -4.84
N GLY A 195 29.46 9.84 -4.87
CA GLY A 195 29.16 9.10 -6.09
C GLY A 195 30.37 8.37 -6.69
N HIS A 196 31.55 8.47 -6.06
CA HIS A 196 32.76 7.78 -6.49
C HIS A 196 33.19 6.76 -5.43
N PHE A 197 33.10 5.48 -5.77
CA PHE A 197 33.34 4.34 -4.89
C PHE A 197 34.63 3.63 -5.33
N THR A 198 35.77 4.05 -4.77
CA THR A 198 37.10 3.55 -5.14
C THR A 198 37.58 2.36 -4.32
N ASP A 199 37.04 2.17 -3.11
CA ASP A 199 37.37 1.06 -2.23
C ASP A 199 36.11 0.25 -1.91
N PRO A 200 36.04 -1.07 -2.18
CA PRO A 200 34.92 -1.88 -1.70
C PRO A 200 34.78 -1.94 -0.17
N LYS A 201 35.77 -1.43 0.60
CA LYS A 201 35.79 -1.35 2.07
C LYS A 201 35.68 0.12 2.49
N GLY A 202 34.68 0.45 3.31
CA GLY A 202 34.48 1.81 3.87
C GLY A 202 33.31 2.61 3.27
N HIS A 203 32.26 1.93 2.80
CA HIS A 203 31.03 2.54 2.28
C HIS A 203 29.76 2.16 3.04
N GLY A 204 29.84 2.00 4.35
CA GLY A 204 28.71 1.85 5.25
C GLY A 204 28.09 3.16 5.71
N TRP A 205 27.11 3.01 6.59
CA TRP A 205 26.46 4.09 7.33
C TRP A 205 26.55 3.85 8.83
N GLY A 206 26.66 4.91 9.62
CA GLY A 206 26.52 4.85 11.07
C GLY A 206 25.12 5.22 11.54
N TYR A 207 24.92 5.25 12.86
CA TYR A 207 23.62 5.60 13.47
C TYR A 207 23.19 7.06 13.26
N ALA A 208 24.08 7.91 12.71
CA ALA A 208 23.90 9.29 12.25
C ALA A 208 22.76 10.09 12.88
N ASP A 209 23.11 11.12 13.66
CA ASP A 209 22.18 12.18 14.04
C ASP A 209 21.97 13.12 12.84
N ILE A 210 20.85 12.90 12.15
CA ILE A 210 20.51 13.57 10.91
C ILE A 210 20.39 15.11 11.08
N PHE A 211 20.15 15.62 12.29
CA PHE A 211 20.09 17.08 12.52
C PHE A 211 21.41 17.82 12.26
N HIS A 212 22.54 17.11 12.36
CA HIS A 212 23.86 17.72 12.27
C HIS A 212 24.58 17.40 10.96
N GLY A 213 23.96 16.66 10.04
CA GLY A 213 24.56 16.22 8.78
C GLY A 213 25.88 15.45 8.95
N LYS A 214 26.20 15.01 10.17
CA LYS A 214 27.51 14.50 10.55
C LYS A 214 27.56 13.00 10.34
N LYS A 215 28.51 12.57 9.50
CA LYS A 215 28.85 11.16 9.34
C LYS A 215 29.40 10.60 10.66
N THR A 216 28.78 9.52 11.14
CA THR A 216 29.20 8.77 12.35
C THR A 216 29.80 7.44 11.94
N PRO A 217 30.70 6.84 12.74
CA PRO A 217 31.32 5.56 12.41
C PRO A 217 30.32 4.52 11.91
N GLU A 218 30.70 3.85 10.82
CA GLU A 218 29.87 2.89 10.11
C GLU A 218 29.49 1.72 11.03
N LYS A 219 28.25 1.26 10.91
CA LYS A 219 27.67 0.19 11.72
C LYS A 219 26.81 -0.75 10.89
N VAL A 220 26.76 -2.02 11.28
CA VAL A 220 26.05 -3.08 10.55
C VAL A 220 24.57 -2.79 10.39
N LEU A 221 23.84 -2.46 11.47
CA LEU A 221 22.41 -2.20 11.36
C LEU A 221 22.06 -0.98 10.51
N PRO A 222 22.58 0.23 10.77
CA PRO A 222 22.28 1.38 9.91
C PRO A 222 22.64 1.13 8.43
N THR A 223 23.75 0.42 8.17
CA THR A 223 24.13 0.04 6.81
C THR A 223 23.13 -0.93 6.17
N ALA A 224 22.69 -1.96 6.89
CA ALA A 224 21.71 -2.94 6.39
C ALA A 224 20.37 -2.27 6.01
N TYR A 225 19.86 -1.38 6.86
CA TYR A 225 18.62 -0.66 6.59
C TYR A 225 18.76 0.36 5.46
N ALA A 226 19.85 1.14 5.44
CA ALA A 226 20.13 2.12 4.40
C ALA A 226 20.31 1.46 3.02
N ALA A 227 21.13 0.42 2.92
CA ALA A 227 21.37 -0.29 1.67
C ALA A 227 20.08 -0.91 1.11
N ARG A 228 19.26 -1.54 1.97
CA ARG A 228 17.96 -2.11 1.58
C ARG A 228 16.96 -1.05 1.11
N PHE A 229 16.87 0.09 1.80
CA PHE A 229 16.03 1.20 1.38
C PHE A 229 16.49 1.76 0.02
N MET A 230 17.78 2.04 -0.14
CA MET A 230 18.34 2.56 -1.39
C MET A 230 18.13 1.59 -2.56
N HIS A 231 18.32 0.29 -2.33
CA HIS A 231 17.99 -0.75 -3.29
C HIS A 231 16.51 -0.68 -3.71
N SER A 232 15.60 -0.55 -2.74
CA SER A 232 14.16 -0.47 -2.98
C SER A 232 13.74 0.74 -3.82
N VAL A 233 14.44 1.87 -3.72
CA VAL A 233 14.20 3.06 -4.55
C VAL A 233 14.50 2.77 -6.03
N ILE A 234 15.57 2.03 -6.34
CA ILE A 234 16.01 1.78 -7.72
C ILE A 234 15.12 0.77 -8.44
N VAL A 235 14.65 -0.26 -7.73
CA VAL A 235 13.85 -1.33 -8.34
C VAL A 235 12.43 -0.90 -8.73
N ARG A 236 11.99 0.32 -8.36
CA ARG A 236 10.71 0.89 -8.84
C ARG A 236 10.75 1.26 -10.33
N TYR A 237 11.93 1.57 -10.87
CA TYR A 237 12.09 1.91 -12.29
C TYR A 237 12.11 0.63 -13.13
N LYS A 238 11.12 0.50 -14.02
CA LYS A 238 10.76 -0.78 -14.66
C LYS A 238 11.72 -1.17 -15.76
N THR A 239 12.22 -0.21 -16.54
CA THR A 239 13.12 -0.47 -17.66
C THR A 239 14.59 -0.18 -17.30
N ALA A 240 15.52 -0.90 -17.95
CA ALA A 240 16.95 -0.62 -17.83
C ALA A 240 17.29 0.81 -18.32
N GLU A 241 16.58 1.28 -19.33
CA GLU A 241 16.70 2.61 -19.88
C GLU A 241 16.19 3.71 -18.92
N GLU A 242 15.11 3.49 -18.17
CA GLU A 242 14.68 4.40 -17.08
C GLU A 242 15.68 4.41 -15.92
N ARG A 243 16.27 3.26 -15.59
CA ARG A 243 17.33 3.14 -14.58
C ARG A 243 18.61 3.89 -15.00
N GLU A 244 18.89 3.99 -16.30
CA GLU A 244 20.06 4.69 -16.85
C GLU A 244 19.80 6.17 -17.21
N LYS A 245 18.59 6.54 -17.67
CA LYS A 245 18.24 7.90 -18.16
C LYS A 245 17.54 8.78 -17.12
N GLY A 246 16.90 8.22 -16.10
CA GLY A 246 16.11 8.98 -15.13
C GLY A 246 16.94 9.48 -13.94
N TYR A 247 17.60 10.64 -14.04
CA TYR A 247 18.20 11.44 -12.95
C TYR A 247 19.06 10.75 -11.84
N LEU A 248 19.30 9.44 -11.88
CA LEU A 248 19.81 8.64 -10.74
C LEU A 248 20.97 7.69 -11.07
N PRO A 249 22.02 8.10 -11.82
CA PRO A 249 23.12 7.21 -12.16
C PRO A 249 23.97 6.69 -10.97
N ASN A 250 23.62 6.98 -9.71
CA ASN A 250 24.46 6.60 -8.57
C ASN A 250 23.77 5.87 -7.40
N TYR A 251 22.45 5.95 -7.17
CA TYR A 251 21.85 5.32 -5.98
C TYR A 251 22.07 3.80 -5.91
N GLY A 252 22.13 3.13 -7.07
CA GLY A 252 22.54 1.73 -7.14
C GLY A 252 23.97 1.48 -6.69
N ASN A 253 24.86 2.43 -6.94
CA ASN A 253 26.24 2.36 -6.46
C ASN A 253 26.28 2.57 -4.93
N TYR A 254 25.52 3.52 -4.37
CA TYR A 254 25.38 3.69 -2.91
C TYR A 254 24.88 2.38 -2.26
N ALA A 255 23.80 1.81 -2.81
CA ALA A 255 23.22 0.55 -2.32
C ALA A 255 24.21 -0.63 -2.41
N LYS A 256 24.85 -0.82 -3.57
CA LYS A 256 25.84 -1.88 -3.82
C LYS A 256 27.05 -1.74 -2.89
N ALA A 257 27.58 -0.52 -2.73
CA ALA A 257 28.73 -0.26 -1.87
C ALA A 257 28.44 -0.58 -0.40
N GLY A 258 27.23 -0.24 0.08
CA GLY A 258 26.75 -0.66 1.40
C GLY A 258 26.66 -2.17 1.56
N ALA A 259 26.11 -2.87 0.57
CA ALA A 259 26.01 -4.33 0.57
C ALA A 259 27.39 -5.01 0.57
N LEU A 260 28.36 -4.48 -0.19
CA LEU A 260 29.75 -4.96 -0.18
C LEU A 260 30.42 -4.73 1.17
N TRP A 261 30.21 -3.57 1.80
CA TRP A 261 30.67 -3.30 3.16
C TRP A 261 30.10 -4.30 4.15
N LEU A 262 28.79 -4.61 4.09
CA LEU A 262 28.19 -5.63 4.96
C LEU A 262 28.85 -7.00 4.76
N ALA A 263 29.04 -7.42 3.51
CA ALA A 263 29.69 -8.69 3.20
C ALA A 263 31.13 -8.76 3.74
N SER A 264 31.86 -7.64 3.76
CA SER A 264 33.22 -7.59 4.31
C SER A 264 33.28 -7.72 5.84
N HIS A 265 32.14 -7.58 6.55
CA HIS A 265 32.03 -7.76 8.00
C HIS A 265 31.70 -9.21 8.41
N GLN A 266 31.71 -10.14 7.46
CA GLN A 266 31.58 -11.56 7.76
C GLN A 266 32.83 -12.08 8.50
N GLN A 267 32.62 -12.58 9.71
CA GLN A 267 33.63 -13.20 10.55
C GLN A 267 33.91 -14.65 10.10
N ALA A 268 34.99 -15.24 10.60
CA ALA A 268 35.34 -16.63 10.32
C ALA A 268 34.27 -17.64 10.79
N SER A 269 33.48 -17.29 11.81
CA SER A 269 32.33 -18.06 12.29
C SER A 269 31.15 -18.08 11.32
N GLY A 270 31.13 -17.21 10.30
CA GLY A 270 29.99 -16.96 9.41
C GLY A 270 29.09 -15.81 9.87
N ALA A 271 29.17 -15.38 11.14
CA ALA A 271 28.43 -14.24 11.66
C ALA A 271 28.81 -12.94 10.93
N ILE A 272 27.84 -12.08 10.66
CA ILE A 272 28.06 -10.76 10.07
C ILE A 272 27.64 -9.70 11.08
N THR A 273 28.61 -9.17 11.82
CA THR A 273 28.32 -8.36 13.01
C THR A 273 29.50 -7.48 13.40
N ASP A 274 29.20 -6.29 13.93
CA ASP A 274 30.15 -5.42 14.62
C ASP A 274 29.88 -5.35 16.14
N THR A 275 28.79 -5.97 16.60
CA THR A 275 28.33 -5.96 17.98
C THR A 275 28.03 -7.40 18.42
N PRO A 276 28.96 -8.09 19.10
CA PRO A 276 28.85 -9.54 19.37
C PRO A 276 27.54 -9.98 20.04
N ASN A 277 26.96 -9.18 20.94
CA ASN A 277 25.69 -9.52 21.60
C ASN A 277 24.48 -9.51 20.64
N LEU A 278 24.60 -8.81 19.51
CA LEU A 278 23.59 -8.72 18.46
C LEU A 278 23.90 -9.64 17.26
N ALA A 279 24.91 -10.50 17.34
CA ALA A 279 25.42 -11.27 16.20
C ALA A 279 24.34 -12.00 15.39
N ILE A 280 23.38 -12.66 16.06
CA ILE A 280 22.27 -13.38 15.40
C ILE A 280 21.33 -12.38 14.69
N TYR A 281 20.95 -11.30 15.36
CA TYR A 281 20.05 -10.28 14.83
C TYR A 281 20.68 -9.52 13.66
N GLU A 282 21.92 -9.07 13.81
CA GLU A 282 22.67 -8.39 12.74
C GLU A 282 22.90 -9.31 11.55
N THR A 283 23.28 -10.56 11.77
CA THR A 283 23.45 -11.51 10.67
C THR A 283 22.14 -11.71 9.91
N ALA A 284 21.02 -11.90 10.60
CA ALA A 284 19.71 -12.08 9.96
C ALA A 284 19.31 -10.85 9.12
N GLU A 285 19.42 -9.63 9.66
CA GLU A 285 19.12 -8.40 8.92
C GLU A 285 20.04 -8.21 7.71
N VAL A 286 21.33 -8.53 7.84
CA VAL A 286 22.26 -8.46 6.71
C VAL A 286 21.88 -9.47 5.63
N LEU A 287 21.54 -10.71 5.99
CA LEU A 287 21.13 -11.71 5.01
C LEU A 287 19.87 -11.27 4.26
N LEU A 288 18.85 -10.75 4.96
CA LEU A 288 17.65 -10.18 4.34
C LEU A 288 17.99 -9.04 3.38
N THR A 289 18.96 -8.19 3.74
CA THR A 289 19.45 -7.13 2.84
C THR A 289 20.21 -7.70 1.64
N LEU A 290 21.13 -8.65 1.80
CA LEU A 290 21.94 -9.17 0.69
C LEU A 290 21.12 -10.03 -0.29
N GLN A 291 20.08 -10.71 0.19
CA GLN A 291 19.19 -11.53 -0.65
C GLN A 291 18.48 -10.70 -1.71
N VAL A 292 18.02 -9.48 -1.38
CA VAL A 292 17.32 -8.65 -2.37
C VAL A 292 18.22 -8.21 -3.53
N PHE A 293 19.55 -8.17 -3.34
CA PHE A 293 20.51 -7.84 -4.40
C PHE A 293 20.78 -9.01 -5.36
N LYS A 294 20.60 -10.28 -4.92
CA LYS A 294 20.74 -11.47 -5.79
C LYS A 294 19.81 -11.39 -7.01
N ALA A 295 18.63 -10.78 -6.86
CA ALA A 295 17.59 -10.76 -7.89
C ALA A 295 17.79 -9.71 -9.00
N PHE A 296 18.64 -8.69 -8.81
CA PHE A 296 18.65 -7.50 -9.67
C PHE A 296 19.99 -7.15 -10.31
N HIS A 297 21.10 -7.75 -9.87
CA HIS A 297 22.41 -7.50 -10.47
C HIS A 297 22.77 -8.60 -11.48
N PRO A 298 23.16 -8.23 -12.72
CA PRO A 298 23.52 -9.20 -13.77
C PRO A 298 24.81 -9.97 -13.46
N GLU A 299 25.53 -9.61 -12.39
CA GLU A 299 26.63 -10.39 -11.83
C GLU A 299 26.04 -11.61 -11.10
N PRO A 300 26.12 -12.81 -11.68
CA PRO A 300 25.67 -14.00 -10.98
C PRO A 300 26.55 -14.16 -9.74
N LEU A 301 25.93 -14.40 -8.59
CA LEU A 301 26.59 -14.92 -7.38
C LEU A 301 27.32 -13.92 -6.45
N LEU A 302 27.16 -12.59 -6.59
CA LEU A 302 27.93 -11.61 -5.82
C LEU A 302 27.96 -11.85 -4.29
N PHE A 303 26.86 -12.38 -3.73
CA PHE A 303 26.74 -12.65 -2.29
C PHE A 303 26.50 -14.13 -1.94
N THR A 304 26.60 -15.07 -2.89
CA THR A 304 26.21 -16.47 -2.66
C THR A 304 26.97 -17.11 -1.49
N ASP A 305 28.30 -16.97 -1.46
CA ASP A 305 29.13 -17.54 -0.38
C ASP A 305 28.86 -16.86 0.97
N THR A 306 28.71 -15.54 0.96
CA THR A 306 28.37 -14.75 2.15
C THR A 306 27.04 -15.19 2.73
N LEU A 307 26.02 -15.32 1.88
CA LEU A 307 24.68 -15.78 2.25
C LEU A 307 24.74 -17.20 2.84
N LYS A 308 25.43 -18.12 2.17
CA LYS A 308 25.57 -19.51 2.65
C LYS A 308 26.22 -19.57 4.03
N LYS A 309 27.38 -18.93 4.21
CA LYS A 309 28.10 -18.91 5.49
C LYS A 309 27.29 -18.28 6.62
N GLY A 310 26.55 -17.21 6.32
CA GLY A 310 25.68 -16.57 7.30
C GLY A 310 24.50 -17.45 7.72
N ARG A 311 23.85 -18.14 6.76
CA ARG A 311 22.78 -19.10 7.06
C ARG A 311 23.31 -20.30 7.84
N ASP A 312 24.47 -20.84 7.46
CA ASP A 312 25.13 -21.94 8.17
C ASP A 312 25.50 -21.53 9.62
N TYR A 313 25.88 -20.27 9.85
CA TYR A 313 26.05 -19.74 11.21
C TYR A 313 24.71 -19.71 11.96
N LEU A 314 23.64 -19.16 11.36
CA LEU A 314 22.34 -19.05 12.01
C LEU A 314 21.78 -20.41 12.42
N ILE A 315 21.83 -21.44 11.57
CA ILE A 315 21.32 -22.77 11.92
C ILE A 315 22.08 -23.40 13.10
N GLN A 316 23.36 -23.09 13.28
CA GLN A 316 24.14 -23.55 14.43
C GLN A 316 23.72 -22.89 15.75
N GLN A 317 23.01 -21.76 15.68
CA GLN A 317 22.51 -21.03 16.85
C GLN A 317 21.08 -21.42 17.25
N MET A 318 20.42 -22.30 16.49
CA MET A 318 19.05 -22.71 16.77
C MET A 318 18.96 -23.52 18.06
N GLN A 319 17.95 -23.24 18.87
CA GLN A 319 17.68 -23.95 20.12
C GLN A 319 16.78 -25.17 19.88
N SER A 320 16.74 -26.09 20.84
CA SER A 320 15.98 -27.35 20.72
C SER A 320 14.46 -27.16 20.58
N ASN A 321 13.94 -25.99 20.95
CA ASN A 321 12.53 -25.62 20.75
C ASN A 321 12.26 -24.95 19.40
N GLY A 322 13.23 -24.93 18.49
CA GLY A 322 13.13 -24.30 17.17
C GLY A 322 13.33 -22.79 17.15
N SER A 323 13.57 -22.15 18.31
CA SER A 323 13.73 -20.70 18.39
C SER A 323 15.19 -20.26 18.26
N TRP A 324 15.38 -18.97 18.03
CA TRP A 324 16.65 -18.28 18.26
C TRP A 324 16.51 -17.37 19.48
N LYS A 325 17.31 -17.66 20.52
CA LYS A 325 17.33 -16.95 21.81
C LYS A 325 15.99 -16.91 22.57
N ASN A 326 15.04 -17.82 22.30
CA ASN A 326 13.66 -17.73 22.79
C ASN A 326 13.00 -16.37 22.48
N ASP A 327 13.38 -15.76 21.36
CA ASP A 327 12.96 -14.40 21.00
C ASP A 327 12.16 -14.44 19.70
N VAL A 328 10.94 -13.88 19.75
CA VAL A 328 9.99 -13.88 18.63
C VAL A 328 10.54 -13.08 17.45
N LEU A 329 11.13 -11.90 17.71
CA LEU A 329 11.67 -11.03 16.67
C LEU A 329 12.84 -11.70 15.97
N ILE A 330 13.80 -12.20 16.75
CA ILE A 330 14.99 -12.85 16.20
C ILE A 330 14.58 -14.11 15.44
N THR A 331 13.67 -14.92 15.98
CA THR A 331 13.21 -16.14 15.30
C THR A 331 12.53 -15.83 13.96
N ALA A 332 11.63 -14.84 13.92
CA ALA A 332 10.96 -14.42 12.68
C ALA A 332 11.95 -13.90 11.63
N LEU A 333 12.93 -13.08 12.02
CA LEU A 333 13.96 -12.58 11.12
C LEU A 333 14.85 -13.71 10.57
N VAL A 334 15.26 -14.65 11.43
CA VAL A 334 16.12 -15.77 11.00
C VAL A 334 15.38 -16.69 10.05
N VAL A 335 14.13 -17.04 10.34
CA VAL A 335 13.30 -17.87 9.46
C VAL A 335 13.23 -17.28 8.04
N ASN A 336 12.95 -15.98 7.92
CA ASN A 336 12.96 -15.29 6.62
C ASN A 336 14.36 -15.27 5.98
N ALA A 337 15.42 -15.09 6.77
CA ALA A 337 16.79 -15.09 6.27
C ALA A 337 17.26 -16.48 5.78
N LEU A 338 16.66 -17.57 6.26
CA LEU A 338 16.96 -18.92 5.80
C LEU A 338 16.30 -19.27 4.46
N ASP A 339 15.20 -18.59 4.09
CA ASP A 339 14.56 -18.85 2.79
C ASP A 339 15.50 -18.47 1.64
N THR A 340 15.64 -19.36 0.67
CA THR A 340 16.54 -19.18 -0.48
C THR A 340 15.79 -18.92 -1.77
N ASP A 341 14.65 -19.59 -1.99
CA ASP A 341 13.92 -19.61 -3.27
C ASP A 341 12.41 -19.89 -3.11
N GLY A 342 11.81 -19.57 -1.96
CA GLY A 342 10.36 -19.68 -1.73
C GLY A 342 9.94 -21.12 -1.49
N ILE A 343 9.94 -21.53 -0.23
CA ILE A 343 9.52 -22.89 0.15
C ILE A 343 8.01 -23.04 -0.05
N ILE A 344 7.61 -24.06 -0.81
CA ILE A 344 6.22 -24.52 -0.83
C ILE A 344 6.10 -25.60 0.25
N LEU A 345 5.50 -25.21 1.37
CA LEU A 345 5.19 -26.15 2.44
C LEU A 345 3.91 -26.92 2.08
N LYS A 346 3.94 -28.24 2.24
CA LYS A 346 2.80 -29.10 1.93
C LYS A 346 1.63 -28.76 2.85
N ASN A 347 0.46 -28.64 2.24
CA ASN A 347 -0.81 -28.36 2.90
C ASN A 347 -1.85 -29.29 2.27
N THR A 348 -2.19 -30.38 2.96
CA THR A 348 -3.00 -31.47 2.41
C THR A 348 -4.48 -31.12 2.36
N ASP A 349 -4.95 -30.35 3.31
CA ASP A 349 -6.37 -30.05 3.47
C ASP A 349 -6.76 -28.66 2.93
N ASP A 350 -5.80 -27.91 2.39
CA ASP A 350 -5.98 -26.59 1.78
C ASP A 350 -6.39 -25.48 2.78
N ASP A 351 -6.03 -25.64 4.06
CA ASP A 351 -6.36 -24.69 5.13
C ASP A 351 -5.29 -23.59 5.35
N TRP A 352 -4.40 -23.38 4.40
CA TRP A 352 -3.29 -22.42 4.44
C TRP A 352 -2.39 -22.50 5.70
N LEU A 353 -2.48 -23.56 6.50
CA LEU A 353 -1.55 -23.94 7.54
C LEU A 353 -0.85 -25.24 7.10
N PRO A 354 0.47 -25.19 6.87
CA PRO A 354 1.17 -26.38 6.44
C PRO A 354 1.07 -27.56 7.41
N ASP A 355 1.02 -28.78 6.87
CA ASP A 355 0.91 -30.04 7.62
C ASP A 355 1.96 -30.14 8.75
N SER A 356 3.16 -29.63 8.50
CA SER A 356 4.29 -29.65 9.45
C SER A 356 4.10 -28.70 10.64
N LEU A 357 3.17 -27.75 10.55
CA LEU A 357 2.93 -26.69 11.55
C LEU A 357 1.64 -26.90 12.34
N GLU A 358 0.73 -27.75 11.86
CA GLU A 358 -0.54 -28.12 12.49
C GLU A 358 -0.39 -28.51 13.97
N ALA A 359 0.59 -29.36 14.28
CA ALA A 359 0.84 -29.82 15.65
C ALA A 359 1.25 -28.67 16.59
N ALA A 360 1.87 -27.60 16.07
CA ALA A 360 2.29 -26.45 16.88
C ALA A 360 1.11 -25.63 17.41
N VAL A 361 -0.06 -25.76 16.78
CA VAL A 361 -1.32 -25.11 17.20
C VAL A 361 -2.39 -26.12 17.65
N GLY A 362 -2.01 -27.40 17.79
CA GLY A 362 -2.88 -28.46 18.31
C GLY A 362 -3.95 -28.94 17.33
N ARG A 363 -3.66 -28.93 16.02
CA ARG A 363 -4.57 -29.34 14.95
C ARG A 363 -4.10 -30.61 14.22
N ASP A 364 -4.96 -31.13 13.34
CA ASP A 364 -4.75 -32.39 12.60
C ASP A 364 -4.62 -32.10 11.11
N ALA A 365 -3.44 -32.38 10.56
CA ALA A 365 -3.05 -32.11 9.17
C ALA A 365 -3.88 -32.80 8.07
N ASN A 366 -4.82 -33.68 8.42
CA ASN A 366 -5.74 -34.31 7.46
C ASN A 366 -7.15 -33.73 7.53
N LYS A 367 -7.37 -32.75 8.42
CA LYS A 367 -8.70 -32.24 8.73
C LYS A 367 -8.71 -30.75 8.46
N TYR A 368 -9.33 -30.40 7.34
CA TYR A 368 -9.57 -29.02 6.95
C TYR A 368 -10.04 -28.18 8.13
N ASP A 369 -9.15 -27.28 8.58
CA ASP A 369 -9.39 -26.31 9.64
C ASP A 369 -9.38 -24.88 9.05
N PRO A 370 -10.36 -24.58 8.14
CA PRO A 370 -10.30 -23.52 7.14
C PRO A 370 -9.87 -22.14 7.64
N PRO A 371 -9.11 -21.41 6.81
CA PRO A 371 -9.04 -19.96 6.83
C PRO A 371 -9.65 -19.40 5.54
N ALA A 372 -10.86 -19.77 5.15
CA ALA A 372 -11.31 -19.36 3.83
C ALA A 372 -11.92 -17.94 3.86
N ILE A 373 -11.06 -16.95 3.59
CA ILE A 373 -11.43 -15.87 2.66
C ILE A 373 -11.77 -16.58 1.34
N TYR A 374 -13.01 -16.42 0.88
CA TYR A 374 -13.57 -17.01 -0.33
C TYR A 374 -12.58 -17.14 -1.51
N GLN A 375 -12.51 -18.34 -2.10
CA GLN A 375 -12.18 -18.57 -3.51
C GLN A 375 -13.26 -19.42 -4.13
N PRO A 376 -13.53 -19.22 -5.42
CA PRO A 376 -13.92 -20.32 -6.25
C PRO A 376 -13.21 -20.28 -7.62
N GLU A 377 -13.40 -21.37 -8.34
CA GLU A 377 -12.79 -21.81 -9.61
C GLU A 377 -11.59 -22.74 -9.49
N SER A 378 -11.87 -23.96 -9.02
CA SER A 378 -11.70 -25.09 -9.93
C SER A 378 -12.97 -25.23 -10.81
N ASN A 379 -12.80 -25.08 -12.12
CA ASN A 379 -13.77 -25.41 -13.18
C ASN A 379 -15.11 -24.62 -13.30
N GLY A 380 -15.10 -23.27 -13.34
CA GLY A 380 -16.24 -22.47 -13.86
C GLY A 380 -17.10 -21.71 -12.83
N VAL A 381 -16.53 -21.30 -11.70
CA VAL A 381 -17.16 -20.68 -10.52
C VAL A 381 -16.66 -19.24 -10.12
N VAL A 382 -17.17 -18.15 -10.69
CA VAL A 382 -16.73 -16.74 -10.45
C VAL A 382 -15.91 -16.46 -9.16
N GLN A 383 -14.63 -16.07 -9.32
CA GLN A 383 -13.78 -15.53 -8.23
C GLN A 383 -14.41 -14.31 -7.55
N THR A 384 -14.69 -14.43 -6.26
CA THR A 384 -15.17 -13.32 -5.42
C THR A 384 -14.35 -13.28 -4.15
N ARG A 385 -13.10 -12.79 -4.21
CA ARG A 385 -12.42 -12.29 -2.99
C ARG A 385 -13.48 -11.58 -2.15
N LEU A 386 -13.75 -12.03 -0.92
CA LEU A 386 -14.65 -11.28 -0.04
C LEU A 386 -13.96 -9.92 0.16
N LYS A 387 -14.46 -8.91 -0.54
CA LYS A 387 -14.00 -7.54 -0.40
C LYS A 387 -14.21 -7.16 1.06
N MET A 388 -13.27 -6.38 1.61
CA MET A 388 -13.47 -5.76 2.91
C MET A 388 -14.85 -5.08 2.92
N VAL A 389 -15.61 -5.32 3.98
CA VAL A 389 -16.90 -4.67 4.19
C VAL A 389 -16.63 -3.36 4.90
N SER A 390 -16.78 -2.24 4.20
CA SER A 390 -16.70 -0.91 4.79
C SER A 390 -18.09 -0.45 5.24
N VAL A 391 -18.19 0.00 6.48
CA VAL A 391 -19.45 0.40 7.13
C VAL A 391 -19.19 1.53 8.12
N LEU A 392 -20.19 2.39 8.32
CA LEU A 392 -20.09 3.47 9.31
C LEU A 392 -20.38 2.96 10.73
N ALA A 393 -19.68 3.50 11.72
CA ALA A 393 -20.12 3.39 13.10
C ALA A 393 -21.53 3.98 13.26
N GLY A 394 -22.37 3.33 14.06
CA GLY A 394 -23.80 3.65 14.20
C GLY A 394 -24.70 2.92 13.21
N SER A 395 -24.16 2.24 12.19
CA SER A 395 -24.93 1.38 11.28
C SER A 395 -25.04 -0.05 11.80
N GLN A 396 -26.01 -0.81 11.27
CA GLN A 396 -26.03 -2.26 11.44
C GLN A 396 -24.99 -2.89 10.51
N LEU A 397 -24.40 -4.00 10.94
CA LEU A 397 -23.58 -4.78 10.02
C LEU A 397 -24.47 -5.28 8.87
N PRO A 398 -24.10 -5.05 7.61
CA PRO A 398 -24.90 -5.49 6.48
C PRO A 398 -25.05 -7.00 6.50
N ALA A 399 -26.19 -7.47 6.00
CA ALA A 399 -26.35 -8.88 5.70
C ALA A 399 -25.30 -9.24 4.66
N LEU A 400 -24.37 -10.12 5.04
CA LEU A 400 -23.51 -10.75 4.06
C LEU A 400 -24.38 -11.77 3.33
N ASP A 401 -24.51 -11.64 2.01
CA ASP A 401 -25.15 -12.64 1.16
C ASP A 401 -24.71 -14.05 1.57
N PRO A 402 -25.54 -15.09 1.37
CA PRO A 402 -25.20 -16.43 1.81
C PRO A 402 -23.82 -16.80 1.27
N LEU A 403 -22.87 -16.91 2.19
CA LEU A 403 -21.43 -17.13 1.96
C LEU A 403 -21.18 -18.55 1.42
N GLY A 404 -21.98 -19.00 0.45
CA GLY A 404 -22.02 -20.35 -0.10
C GLY A 404 -22.84 -21.38 0.70
N GLY A 405 -23.41 -21.01 1.86
CA GLY A 405 -24.15 -21.97 2.70
C GLY A 405 -24.87 -21.34 3.90
N LYS A 406 -25.34 -22.17 4.83
CA LYS A 406 -26.07 -21.73 6.04
C LYS A 406 -25.08 -21.37 7.15
N VAL A 407 -25.10 -20.13 7.63
CA VAL A 407 -24.34 -19.74 8.83
C VAL A 407 -24.87 -20.53 10.04
N VAL A 408 -24.01 -21.37 10.62
CA VAL A 408 -24.33 -22.17 11.81
C VAL A 408 -23.73 -21.59 13.08
N GLN A 409 -22.64 -20.83 12.98
CA GLN A 409 -22.03 -20.15 14.13
C GLN A 409 -21.32 -18.87 13.69
N VAL A 410 -21.32 -17.87 14.56
CA VAL A 410 -20.42 -16.71 14.49
C VAL A 410 -19.39 -16.89 15.61
N VAL A 411 -18.10 -16.90 15.25
CA VAL A 411 -16.98 -17.19 16.17
C VAL A 411 -16.44 -15.91 16.79
N THR A 412 -16.45 -14.81 16.03
CA THR A 412 -16.03 -13.48 16.51
C THR A 412 -17.11 -12.45 16.20
N GLU A 413 -17.40 -11.59 17.16
CA GLU A 413 -18.35 -10.49 17.00
C GLU A 413 -17.62 -9.16 16.84
N VAL A 414 -18.19 -8.30 16.00
CA VAL A 414 -17.77 -6.90 15.90
C VAL A 414 -18.41 -6.12 17.05
N PRO A 415 -17.72 -5.17 17.71
CA PRO A 415 -18.28 -4.44 18.85
C PRO A 415 -19.57 -3.71 18.49
N THR A 416 -20.69 -4.17 19.04
CA THR A 416 -22.00 -3.55 18.86
C THR A 416 -22.56 -3.03 20.18
N THR A 417 -23.31 -1.93 20.11
CA THR A 417 -24.11 -1.40 21.21
C THR A 417 -25.55 -1.28 20.69
N ASN A 418 -26.51 -1.94 21.33
CA ASN A 418 -27.91 -2.00 20.88
C ASN A 418 -28.09 -2.47 19.41
N GLY A 419 -27.22 -3.38 18.95
CA GLY A 419 -27.30 -3.96 17.60
C GLY A 419 -26.67 -3.10 16.49
N VAL A 420 -26.07 -1.95 16.80
CA VAL A 420 -25.31 -1.15 15.84
C VAL A 420 -23.81 -1.16 16.16
N LEU A 421 -22.99 -1.03 15.14
CA LEU A 421 -21.53 -0.96 15.24
C LEU A 421 -21.13 0.25 16.08
N SER A 422 -20.31 0.05 17.11
CA SER A 422 -20.10 1.06 18.15
C SER A 422 -18.67 1.57 18.28
N GLN A 423 -17.71 0.87 17.69
CA GLN A 423 -16.31 1.22 17.76
C GLN A 423 -15.72 1.22 16.34
N PRO A 424 -15.09 2.33 15.91
CA PRO A 424 -14.31 2.35 14.69
C PRO A 424 -13.10 1.40 14.78
N GLY A 425 -12.74 0.76 13.67
CA GLY A 425 -11.63 -0.17 13.61
C GLY A 425 -11.79 -1.25 12.52
N LEU A 426 -10.74 -2.03 12.31
CA LEU A 426 -10.76 -3.18 11.39
C LEU A 426 -10.98 -4.47 12.17
N TYR A 427 -12.15 -5.08 12.07
CA TYR A 427 -12.47 -6.32 12.74
C TYR A 427 -12.42 -7.49 11.78
N MET A 428 -12.19 -8.69 12.31
CA MET A 428 -12.40 -9.93 11.56
C MET A 428 -13.60 -10.64 12.12
N ARG A 429 -14.61 -10.82 11.27
CA ARG A 429 -15.80 -11.60 11.59
C ARG A 429 -15.64 -13.01 11.01
N ILE A 430 -15.68 -14.01 11.87
CA ILE A 430 -15.48 -15.41 11.51
C ILE A 430 -16.82 -16.12 11.61
N TYR A 431 -17.22 -16.79 10.54
CA TYR A 431 -18.44 -17.59 10.44
C TYR A 431 -18.08 -19.05 10.28
N ILE A 432 -18.85 -19.95 10.92
CA ILE A 432 -18.90 -21.36 10.54
C ILE A 432 -20.15 -21.55 9.71
N ILE A 433 -20.00 -22.16 8.54
CA ILE A 433 -21.03 -22.28 7.53
C ILE A 433 -21.19 -23.75 7.18
N GLU A 434 -22.42 -24.24 7.18
CA GLU A 434 -22.76 -25.58 6.72
C GLU A 434 -23.12 -25.51 5.23
N LEU A 435 -22.39 -26.28 4.44
CA LEU A 435 -22.59 -26.43 3.01
C LEU A 435 -23.71 -27.43 2.71
N ALA A 436 -24.16 -27.45 1.46
CA ALA A 436 -25.29 -28.29 1.04
C ALA A 436 -25.02 -29.81 1.19
N ASP A 437 -23.76 -30.23 1.19
CA ASP A 437 -23.34 -31.62 1.40
C ASP A 437 -23.18 -32.00 2.89
N GLY A 438 -23.48 -31.07 3.81
CA GLY A 438 -23.35 -31.25 5.26
C GLY A 438 -21.94 -31.02 5.80
N SER A 439 -20.97 -30.72 4.94
CA SER A 439 -19.63 -30.28 5.38
C SER A 439 -19.70 -28.88 5.98
N ARG A 440 -18.68 -28.53 6.79
CA ARG A 440 -18.57 -27.21 7.42
C ARG A 440 -17.33 -26.48 6.92
N GLN A 441 -17.48 -25.20 6.65
CA GLN A 441 -16.40 -24.30 6.28
C GLN A 441 -16.35 -23.11 7.25
N VAL A 442 -15.15 -22.55 7.45
CA VAL A 442 -14.93 -21.33 8.24
C VAL A 442 -14.65 -20.19 7.27
N VAL A 443 -15.47 -19.15 7.33
CA VAL A 443 -15.36 -17.97 6.47
C VAL A 443 -14.97 -16.77 7.31
N SER A 444 -13.90 -16.08 6.93
CA SER A 444 -13.44 -14.88 7.62
C SER A 444 -13.66 -13.64 6.75
N VAL A 445 -14.29 -12.63 7.32
CA VAL A 445 -14.67 -11.39 6.63
C VAL A 445 -14.06 -10.19 7.35
N PRO A 446 -13.15 -9.45 6.70
CA PRO A 446 -12.67 -8.16 7.21
C PRO A 446 -13.82 -7.15 7.17
N VAL A 447 -14.10 -6.54 8.32
CA VAL A 447 -15.10 -5.48 8.49
C VAL A 447 -14.38 -4.22 8.97
N TYR A 448 -14.35 -3.19 8.14
CA TYR A 448 -13.85 -1.89 8.55
C TYR A 448 -15.02 -1.01 8.99
N VAL A 449 -14.96 -0.56 10.23
CA VAL A 449 -15.93 0.37 10.80
C VAL A 449 -15.30 1.76 10.79
N SER A 450 -15.76 2.63 9.88
CA SER A 450 -15.31 4.02 9.80
C SER A 450 -16.04 4.90 10.80
N SER A 451 -15.35 5.89 11.39
CA SER A 451 -16.06 6.98 12.08
C SER A 451 -16.80 7.81 11.04
N PRO A 452 -18.06 8.20 11.24
CA PRO A 452 -18.77 9.05 10.27
C PRO A 452 -18.11 10.42 10.01
N GLU A 453 -17.24 10.87 10.91
CA GLU A 453 -16.47 12.12 10.83
C GLU A 453 -15.00 11.89 10.45
N ALA A 454 -14.61 10.66 10.16
CA ALA A 454 -13.28 10.39 9.63
C ALA A 454 -13.22 10.85 8.17
N ASP A 455 -12.08 11.37 7.79
CA ASP A 455 -11.62 11.52 6.41
C ASP A 455 -10.47 10.50 6.31
N ASN A 456 -10.77 9.28 5.88
CA ASN A 456 -9.84 8.16 6.07
C ASN A 456 -8.70 8.20 5.06
N ASP A 457 -8.90 8.73 3.86
CA ASP A 457 -7.89 8.83 2.81
C ASP A 457 -7.34 10.26 2.59
N ASN A 458 -7.85 11.24 3.34
CA ASN A 458 -7.43 12.65 3.38
C ASN A 458 -7.70 13.41 2.09
N ASP A 459 -8.86 13.19 1.49
CA ASP A 459 -9.28 13.89 0.27
C ASP A 459 -10.27 15.04 0.54
N TYR A 460 -10.48 15.37 1.82
CA TYR A 460 -11.39 16.39 2.33
C TYR A 460 -12.87 16.03 2.28
N MET A 461 -13.23 14.79 1.93
CA MET A 461 -14.56 14.24 2.11
C MET A 461 -14.63 13.46 3.43
N LEU A 462 -15.82 13.41 4.03
CA LEU A 462 -16.04 12.61 5.23
C LEU A 462 -16.57 11.24 4.82
N ALA A 463 -16.15 10.20 5.54
CA ALA A 463 -16.61 8.83 5.37
C ALA A 463 -18.14 8.71 5.29
N ARG A 464 -18.88 9.56 6.03
CA ARG A 464 -20.36 9.60 5.94
C ARG A 464 -20.88 10.03 4.58
N PHE A 465 -20.25 11.02 3.97
CA PHE A 465 -20.66 11.55 2.68
C PHE A 465 -20.37 10.50 1.61
N GLU A 466 -19.16 9.93 1.66
CA GLU A 466 -18.74 8.92 0.71
C GLU A 466 -19.61 7.65 0.81
N ALA A 467 -19.87 7.17 2.03
CA ALA A 467 -20.73 6.01 2.23
C ALA A 467 -22.17 6.24 1.73
N ASN A 468 -22.71 7.45 1.90
CA ASN A 468 -24.06 7.79 1.44
C ASN A 468 -24.15 7.90 -0.09
N HIS A 469 -23.06 8.28 -0.76
CA HIS A 469 -22.99 8.41 -2.21
C HIS A 469 -22.30 7.23 -2.90
N HIS A 470 -21.96 6.17 -2.16
CA HIS A 470 -21.24 5.00 -2.70
C HIS A 470 -19.84 5.31 -3.26
N LEU A 471 -19.21 6.39 -2.78
CA LEU A 471 -17.80 6.68 -3.01
C LEU A 471 -16.91 5.82 -2.11
N ASN A 472 -15.61 5.84 -2.36
CA ASN A 472 -14.65 4.97 -1.69
C ASN A 472 -13.77 5.76 -0.72
N ASP A 473 -14.15 5.71 0.56
CA ASP A 473 -13.47 6.20 1.80
C ASP A 473 -12.01 5.73 1.98
N PHE A 474 -11.42 5.09 0.97
CA PHE A 474 -10.07 4.56 0.92
C PHE A 474 -9.38 4.82 -0.44
N ASN A 475 -9.91 5.71 -1.27
CA ASN A 475 -9.37 6.08 -2.57
C ASN A 475 -9.43 7.61 -2.78
N PRO A 476 -8.38 8.36 -2.41
CA PRO A 476 -8.42 9.82 -2.43
C PRO A 476 -8.42 10.42 -3.85
N ALA A 477 -8.37 9.58 -4.88
CA ALA A 477 -8.45 9.99 -6.26
C ALA A 477 -9.89 10.17 -6.73
N ASP A 478 -10.87 9.50 -6.09
CA ASP A 478 -12.26 9.67 -6.49
C ASP A 478 -12.80 11.05 -6.12
N ALA A 479 -12.27 11.74 -5.12
CA ALA A 479 -12.52 13.16 -4.85
C ALA A 479 -12.39 14.08 -6.08
N LEU A 480 -11.50 13.73 -7.01
CA LEU A 480 -11.22 14.52 -8.22
C LEU A 480 -11.98 14.04 -9.45
N GLU A 481 -12.79 13.00 -9.31
CA GLU A 481 -13.67 12.53 -10.37
C GLU A 481 -14.92 13.43 -10.45
N ASP A 482 -15.42 13.59 -11.67
CA ASP A 482 -16.66 14.30 -12.02
C ASP A 482 -17.49 13.25 -12.79
N THR A 483 -18.30 12.49 -12.07
CA THR A 483 -18.91 11.27 -12.61
C THR A 483 -20.13 11.56 -13.48
N ASP A 484 -20.90 12.58 -13.14
CA ASP A 484 -22.09 12.99 -13.89
C ASP A 484 -21.82 14.08 -14.93
N THR A 485 -20.58 14.58 -14.99
CA THR A 485 -20.04 15.47 -16.03
C THR A 485 -20.70 16.85 -16.06
N ASP A 486 -21.11 17.34 -14.90
CA ASP A 486 -21.76 18.65 -14.73
C ASP A 486 -20.75 19.80 -14.55
N GLY A 487 -19.47 19.46 -14.33
CA GLY A 487 -18.36 20.40 -14.13
C GLY A 487 -17.93 20.59 -12.68
N LEU A 488 -18.48 19.84 -11.73
CA LEU A 488 -18.02 19.74 -10.34
C LEU A 488 -17.36 18.38 -10.09
N THR A 489 -16.26 18.39 -9.34
CA THR A 489 -15.68 17.17 -8.79
C THR A 489 -16.41 16.72 -7.52
N HIS A 490 -16.34 15.45 -7.14
CA HIS A 490 -17.00 14.93 -5.93
C HIS A 490 -16.68 15.74 -4.65
N VAL A 491 -15.45 16.27 -4.52
CA VAL A 491 -15.09 17.13 -3.38
C VAL A 491 -15.73 18.53 -3.46
N GLU A 492 -15.90 19.07 -4.66
CA GLU A 492 -16.62 20.34 -4.88
C GLU A 492 -18.12 20.18 -4.61
N GLU A 493 -18.68 19.02 -4.95
CA GLU A 493 -20.06 18.67 -4.64
C GLU A 493 -20.29 18.48 -3.15
N TYR A 494 -19.35 17.82 -2.45
CA TYR A 494 -19.35 17.75 -1.00
C TYR A 494 -19.42 19.15 -0.34
N TRP A 495 -18.68 20.12 -0.87
CA TRP A 495 -18.69 21.50 -0.36
C TRP A 495 -19.91 22.31 -0.81
N SER A 496 -20.48 21.99 -1.96
CA SER A 496 -21.69 22.64 -2.52
C SER A 496 -23.00 22.00 -2.04
N ALA A 497 -22.89 20.90 -1.29
CA ALA A 497 -24.00 20.06 -0.82
C ALA A 497 -24.86 19.51 -1.99
N THR A 498 -24.23 19.14 -3.09
CA THR A 498 -24.86 18.54 -4.29
C THR A 498 -24.56 17.03 -4.37
N GLN A 499 -24.96 16.36 -5.46
CA GLN A 499 -24.99 14.90 -5.57
C GLN A 499 -24.03 14.33 -6.63
N PRO A 500 -22.97 13.60 -6.24
CA PRO A 500 -21.91 13.03 -7.11
C PRO A 500 -22.26 12.25 -8.37
N PHE A 501 -23.52 11.90 -8.56
CA PHE A 501 -23.99 11.08 -9.67
C PHE A 501 -25.27 11.65 -10.29
N ILE A 502 -25.64 12.88 -9.95
CA ILE A 502 -26.82 13.58 -10.44
C ILE A 502 -26.42 15.01 -10.79
N ASN A 503 -26.32 15.27 -12.09
CA ASN A 503 -25.87 16.54 -12.63
C ASN A 503 -26.76 17.76 -12.32
N ASP A 504 -27.94 17.55 -11.72
CA ASP A 504 -28.97 18.56 -11.39
C ASP A 504 -29.67 18.06 -10.11
N SER A 505 -29.15 18.51 -8.97
CA SER A 505 -29.50 18.02 -7.63
C SER A 505 -30.90 18.44 -7.20
N ASP A 506 -31.42 19.56 -7.70
CA ASP A 506 -32.72 20.11 -7.31
C ASP A 506 -33.83 19.94 -8.37
N HIS A 507 -33.46 19.42 -9.54
CA HIS A 507 -34.30 19.04 -10.66
C HIS A 507 -35.01 20.20 -11.35
N ASP A 508 -34.34 21.35 -11.49
CA ASP A 508 -34.88 22.51 -12.19
C ASP A 508 -34.45 22.66 -13.66
N GLN A 509 -33.60 21.74 -14.13
CA GLN A 509 -32.98 21.65 -15.46
C GLN A 509 -31.74 22.54 -15.66
N MET A 510 -31.21 23.17 -14.62
CA MET A 510 -29.86 23.72 -14.60
C MET A 510 -28.91 22.71 -13.96
N PRO A 511 -27.70 22.48 -14.51
CA PRO A 511 -26.73 21.62 -13.86
C PRO A 511 -26.08 22.29 -12.65
N ASP A 512 -25.74 21.52 -11.62
CA ASP A 512 -25.18 22.06 -10.37
C ASP A 512 -23.89 22.86 -10.64
N GLY A 513 -23.03 22.36 -11.53
CA GLY A 513 -21.82 23.05 -11.96
C GLY A 513 -22.05 24.40 -12.65
N PHE A 514 -23.15 24.57 -13.39
CA PHE A 514 -23.55 25.88 -13.94
C PHE A 514 -23.95 26.82 -12.81
N GLU A 515 -24.78 26.33 -11.90
CA GLU A 515 -25.30 27.13 -10.81
C GLU A 515 -24.21 27.59 -9.84
N VAL A 516 -23.33 26.68 -9.42
CA VAL A 516 -22.16 27.00 -8.57
C VAL A 516 -21.26 28.03 -9.24
N ARG A 517 -20.98 27.86 -10.54
CA ARG A 517 -20.16 28.80 -11.33
C ARG A 517 -20.73 30.22 -11.32
N TYR A 518 -22.04 30.37 -11.43
CA TYR A 518 -22.72 31.67 -11.44
C TYR A 518 -23.30 32.08 -10.07
N ARG A 519 -22.92 31.37 -9.00
CA ARG A 519 -23.35 31.61 -7.61
C ARG A 519 -24.87 31.52 -7.41
N LEU A 520 -25.56 30.75 -8.25
CA LEU A 520 -26.94 30.36 -8.04
C LEU A 520 -26.99 29.28 -6.93
N ASN A 521 -28.17 28.74 -6.64
CA ASN A 521 -28.36 27.78 -5.56
C ASN A 521 -28.79 26.41 -6.09
N PRO A 522 -27.85 25.46 -6.27
CA PRO A 522 -28.09 24.12 -6.86
C PRO A 522 -28.93 23.16 -6.00
N ASN A 523 -29.56 23.71 -4.96
CA ASN A 523 -30.39 22.98 -4.01
C ASN A 523 -31.75 23.67 -3.83
N ASN A 524 -32.12 24.58 -4.73
CA ASN A 524 -33.35 25.35 -4.67
C ASN A 524 -33.94 25.61 -6.07
N PRO A 525 -34.92 24.79 -6.51
CA PRO A 525 -35.42 24.80 -7.89
C PRO A 525 -36.27 26.03 -8.24
N ALA A 526 -36.43 26.94 -7.29
CA ALA A 526 -37.13 28.21 -7.48
C ALA A 526 -36.22 29.29 -8.07
N ASP A 527 -34.90 29.13 -8.04
CA ASP A 527 -33.99 30.12 -8.58
C ASP A 527 -33.83 30.02 -10.10
N ALA A 528 -34.12 28.89 -10.77
CA ALA A 528 -34.31 28.82 -12.23
C ALA A 528 -35.23 29.92 -12.80
N LYS A 529 -36.18 30.41 -12.00
CA LYS A 529 -37.16 31.44 -12.38
C LYS A 529 -36.76 32.86 -11.99
N GLN A 530 -35.62 33.03 -11.33
CA GLN A 530 -35.11 34.35 -10.96
C GLN A 530 -34.37 34.97 -12.13
N ASP A 531 -34.33 36.30 -12.11
CA ASP A 531 -33.67 37.18 -13.09
C ASP A 531 -32.80 38.14 -12.25
N PRO A 532 -31.57 37.74 -11.89
CA PRO A 532 -30.74 38.49 -10.95
C PRO A 532 -30.18 39.81 -11.49
N ASP A 533 -30.02 39.94 -12.80
CA ASP A 533 -29.45 41.11 -13.48
C ASP A 533 -30.49 41.99 -14.20
N GLN A 534 -31.75 41.55 -14.23
CA GLN A 534 -32.95 42.29 -14.65
C GLN A 534 -32.99 42.56 -16.15
N ASP A 535 -32.53 41.61 -16.95
CA ASP A 535 -32.47 41.72 -18.41
C ASP A 535 -33.70 41.07 -19.11
N GLN A 536 -34.59 40.45 -18.32
CA GLN A 536 -35.81 39.72 -18.73
C GLN A 536 -35.59 38.28 -19.20
N LEU A 537 -34.40 37.70 -19.00
CA LEU A 537 -34.19 36.25 -19.01
C LEU A 537 -34.12 35.73 -17.57
N ASN A 538 -34.70 34.55 -17.35
CA ASN A 538 -34.46 33.86 -16.09
C ASN A 538 -33.22 32.95 -16.21
N ASN A 539 -32.66 32.57 -15.06
CA ASN A 539 -31.46 31.73 -14.97
C ASN A 539 -31.52 30.48 -15.88
N LEU A 540 -32.68 29.80 -15.96
CA LEU A 540 -32.83 28.62 -16.82
C LEU A 540 -32.76 28.97 -18.31
N GLN A 541 -33.34 30.10 -18.72
CA GLN A 541 -33.22 30.59 -20.09
C GLN A 541 -31.78 30.94 -20.39
N GLU A 542 -31.07 31.58 -19.46
CA GLU A 542 -29.67 31.94 -19.64
C GLU A 542 -28.76 30.73 -19.76
N TYR A 543 -29.00 29.68 -18.96
CA TYR A 543 -28.35 28.39 -19.16
C TYR A 543 -28.56 27.84 -20.58
N GLN A 544 -29.81 27.87 -21.08
CA GLN A 544 -30.15 27.38 -22.42
C GLN A 544 -29.49 28.20 -23.53
N TRP A 545 -29.26 29.50 -23.29
CA TRP A 545 -28.59 30.42 -24.22
C TRP A 545 -27.08 30.53 -24.00
N GLN A 546 -26.52 29.76 -23.06
CA GLN A 546 -25.12 29.82 -22.67
C GLN A 546 -24.65 31.23 -22.26
N SER A 547 -25.56 32.05 -21.73
CA SER A 547 -25.32 33.41 -21.26
C SER A 547 -25.00 33.43 -19.75
N ASN A 548 -24.79 34.62 -19.19
CA ASN A 548 -24.37 34.80 -17.81
C ASN A 548 -25.48 35.43 -16.95
N PRO A 549 -26.08 34.69 -15.99
CA PRO A 549 -27.20 35.14 -15.14
C PRO A 549 -26.90 36.21 -14.09
N ARG A 550 -25.78 36.90 -14.29
CA ARG A 550 -25.28 37.97 -13.45
C ARG A 550 -24.90 39.19 -14.29
N LEU A 551 -25.00 39.12 -15.61
CA LEU A 551 -24.63 40.17 -16.55
C LEU A 551 -25.72 40.33 -17.59
N ALA A 552 -26.44 41.45 -17.51
CA ALA A 552 -27.51 41.77 -18.44
C ALA A 552 -27.07 41.91 -19.92
N ASP A 553 -25.77 41.90 -20.20
CA ASP A 553 -25.13 41.91 -21.53
C ASP A 553 -23.86 41.06 -21.40
N THR A 554 -23.97 39.79 -21.78
CA THR A 554 -22.94 38.77 -21.55
C THR A 554 -21.69 39.02 -22.40
N ASP A 555 -21.88 39.41 -23.67
CA ASP A 555 -20.78 39.55 -24.63
C ASP A 555 -20.24 40.99 -24.75
N ASN A 556 -20.89 41.94 -24.06
CA ASN A 556 -20.58 43.36 -24.01
C ASN A 556 -20.63 44.05 -25.38
N ASP A 557 -21.54 43.63 -26.26
CA ASP A 557 -21.80 44.30 -27.55
C ASP A 557 -22.69 45.55 -27.44
N GLY A 558 -23.31 45.75 -26.27
CA GLY A 558 -24.18 46.88 -25.96
C GLY A 558 -25.68 46.58 -26.10
N ILE A 559 -26.07 45.33 -26.38
CA ILE A 559 -27.45 44.86 -26.39
C ILE A 559 -27.64 43.87 -25.24
N GLN A 560 -28.74 43.98 -24.51
CA GLN A 560 -29.01 43.08 -23.39
C GLN A 560 -29.42 41.68 -23.86
N ASP A 561 -29.01 40.63 -23.16
CA ASP A 561 -29.22 39.23 -23.56
C ASP A 561 -30.69 38.93 -23.88
N GLY A 562 -31.62 39.39 -23.02
CA GLY A 562 -33.06 39.27 -23.22
C GLY A 562 -33.61 39.98 -24.46
N GLU A 563 -32.98 41.07 -24.91
CA GLU A 563 -33.31 41.73 -26.18
C GLU A 563 -32.74 40.98 -27.39
N GLU A 564 -31.58 40.35 -27.24
CA GLU A 564 -30.98 39.50 -28.28
C GLU A 564 -31.85 38.28 -28.56
N VAL A 565 -32.30 37.59 -27.51
CA VAL A 565 -33.21 36.44 -27.62
C VAL A 565 -34.51 36.82 -28.33
N LYS A 566 -35.10 37.99 -28.02
CA LYS A 566 -36.30 38.50 -28.72
C LYS A 566 -36.05 38.74 -30.22
N GLN A 567 -34.84 39.17 -30.56
CA GLN A 567 -34.40 39.39 -31.94
C GLN A 567 -33.91 38.10 -32.63
N LYS A 568 -33.92 36.95 -31.92
CA LYS A 568 -33.38 35.66 -32.37
C LYS A 568 -31.86 35.68 -32.62
N ARG A 569 -31.15 36.50 -31.87
CA ARG A 569 -29.68 36.58 -31.83
C ARG A 569 -29.16 35.81 -30.59
N HIS A 570 -27.87 35.49 -30.56
CA HIS A 570 -27.29 34.63 -29.53
C HIS A 570 -26.54 35.45 -28.46
N PRO A 571 -26.96 35.44 -27.17
CA PRO A 571 -26.43 36.39 -26.18
C PRO A 571 -24.95 36.28 -25.81
N ALA A 572 -24.37 35.09 -25.96
CA ALA A 572 -22.96 34.86 -25.64
C ALA A 572 -22.00 35.14 -26.82
N VAL A 573 -22.46 35.71 -27.94
CA VAL A 573 -21.67 35.82 -29.18
C VAL A 573 -21.63 37.26 -29.66
N HIS A 574 -20.50 37.93 -29.41
CA HIS A 574 -20.29 39.31 -29.83
C HIS A 574 -20.48 39.48 -31.35
N GLU A 575 -21.57 40.14 -31.72
CA GLU A 575 -21.88 40.45 -33.11
C GLU A 575 -21.32 41.84 -33.47
N PRO A 576 -20.38 41.94 -34.45
CA PRO A 576 -19.85 43.24 -34.82
C PRO A 576 -20.97 44.13 -35.35
N ALA A 577 -20.96 45.41 -34.98
CA ALA A 577 -22.00 46.41 -35.30
C ALA A 577 -22.50 46.46 -36.76
N LEU A 578 -21.70 45.98 -37.72
CA LEU A 578 -22.09 45.88 -39.13
C LEU A 578 -23.18 44.83 -39.37
N GLN A 579 -23.18 43.73 -38.61
CA GLN A 579 -24.13 42.62 -38.73
C GLN A 579 -25.49 43.00 -38.12
N ILE A 580 -25.49 43.66 -36.95
CA ILE A 580 -26.68 44.20 -36.29
C ILE A 580 -27.45 45.16 -37.22
N VAL A 581 -26.73 46.01 -37.96
CA VAL A 581 -27.35 46.94 -38.94
C VAL A 581 -27.92 46.21 -40.16
N LEU A 582 -27.29 45.12 -40.60
CA LEU A 582 -27.76 44.31 -41.74
C LEU A 582 -29.06 43.54 -41.41
N ASP A 583 -29.16 42.97 -40.21
CA ASP A 583 -30.35 42.24 -39.77
C ASP A 583 -31.54 43.16 -39.45
N TYR A 584 -31.29 44.45 -39.13
CA TYR A 584 -32.34 45.47 -38.98
C TYR A 584 -32.87 46.04 -40.31
N LEU A 585 -32.13 45.87 -41.42
CA LEU A 585 -32.45 46.44 -42.72
C LEU A 585 -33.07 45.43 -43.72
N LEU A 586 -33.12 44.14 -43.36
CA LEU A 586 -33.72 43.04 -44.12
C LEU A 586 -34.99 42.53 -43.42
#